data_AF-A0A1E3HY20-F1
#
_entry.id   AF-A0A1E3HY20-F1
#
_cell.length_a   1.000
_cell.length_b   1.000
_cell.length_c   1.000
_cell.angle_alpha   90.00
_cell.angle_beta   90.00
_cell.angle_gamma   90.00
#
_symmetry.space_group_name_H-M   'P 1'
#
loop_
_entity.id
_entity.type
_entity.pdbx_description
1 polymer ?
#
loop_
_entity_poly.entity_id
_entity_poly.type
_entity_poly.pdbx_seq_one_letter_code
_entity_poly.pdbx_strand_id
1 'polypeptide(L)'
;MSTPAASLPRSEHEPLATELHPISDATLTIRVIKSFEFRTQKSLVLQHLDLRTLTVAALMEQVREQVKTVPGFKAYRALVLDTLKLYTVAHGHKTTNLIINLDHEDWILSDLEETLADIGAQNETELSFFNREAYEKFKADPEIKWD
;
A
#
# COMPACT_ATOMS: atom_id res chain seq x y z
N MET A 1 -48.24 35.71 8.19
CA MET A 1 -47.47 35.20 7.03
C MET A 1 -46.29 34.46 7.60
N SER A 2 -46.32 33.12 7.59
CA SER A 2 -45.30 32.27 8.21
C SER A 2 -44.45 31.62 7.13
N THR A 3 -43.16 31.91 7.13
CA THR A 3 -42.14 31.36 6.23
C THR A 3 -41.97 29.85 6.47
N PRO A 4 -41.86 28.99 5.45
CA PRO A 4 -41.49 27.60 5.65
C PRO A 4 -39.97 27.49 5.83
N ALA A 5 -39.54 26.69 6.80
CA ALA A 5 -38.13 26.35 7.01
C ALA A 5 -37.63 25.48 5.85
N ALA A 6 -36.56 25.91 5.19
CA ALA A 6 -35.88 25.14 4.17
C ALA A 6 -35.17 23.94 4.82
N SER A 7 -35.62 22.73 4.50
CA SER A 7 -34.93 21.49 4.83
C SER A 7 -33.66 21.36 3.97
N LEU A 8 -32.50 21.38 4.61
CA LEU A 8 -31.20 21.07 3.99
C LEU A 8 -31.22 19.67 3.36
N PRO A 9 -30.67 19.46 2.16
CA PRO A 9 -30.50 18.13 1.62
C PRO A 9 -29.49 17.37 2.49
N ARG A 10 -29.91 16.24 3.08
CA ARG A 10 -28.97 15.25 3.60
C ARG A 10 -28.14 14.77 2.41
N SER A 11 -26.83 14.94 2.48
CA SER A 11 -25.92 14.25 1.57
C SER A 11 -26.01 12.77 1.90
N GLU A 12 -26.76 12.03 1.10
CA GLU A 12 -26.76 10.56 1.09
C GLU A 12 -25.44 10.13 0.45
N HIS A 13 -24.40 9.96 1.26
CA HIS A 13 -23.16 9.35 0.80
C HIS A 13 -23.45 7.85 0.59
N GLU A 14 -23.70 7.46 -0.66
CA GLU A 14 -23.85 6.06 -1.03
C GLU A 14 -22.49 5.37 -0.80
N PRO A 15 -22.41 4.37 0.10
CA PRO A 15 -21.14 3.74 0.41
C PRO A 15 -20.63 3.00 -0.82
N LEU A 16 -19.41 3.34 -1.24
CA LEU A 16 -18.78 2.73 -2.39
C LEU A 16 -18.54 1.23 -2.14
N ALA A 17 -18.44 0.42 -3.20
CA ALA A 17 -18.21 -1.03 -3.06
C ALA A 17 -16.95 -1.39 -2.23
N THR A 18 -15.97 -0.48 -2.17
CA THR A 18 -14.77 -0.60 -1.31
C THR A 18 -15.10 -0.45 0.19
N GLU A 19 -16.15 0.29 0.55
CA GLU A 19 -16.67 0.42 1.91
C GLU A 19 -17.56 -0.77 2.33
N LEU A 20 -17.97 -1.63 1.37
CA LEU A 20 -18.80 -2.80 1.64
C LEU A 20 -18.02 -3.98 2.24
N HIS A 21 -16.70 -4.01 2.10
CA HIS A 21 -15.87 -5.01 2.75
C HIS A 21 -15.31 -4.45 4.05
N PRO A 22 -15.58 -5.10 5.19
CA PRO A 22 -15.16 -4.56 6.47
C PRO A 22 -13.64 -4.59 6.58
N ILE A 23 -13.04 -3.50 7.07
CA ILE A 23 -11.60 -3.39 7.38
C ILE A 23 -11.12 -4.43 8.42
N SER A 24 -12.04 -5.19 9.01
CA SER A 24 -11.76 -6.33 9.89
C SER A 24 -11.50 -7.65 9.15
N ASP A 25 -11.82 -7.73 7.86
CA ASP A 25 -11.60 -8.90 6.99
C ASP A 25 -11.17 -8.41 5.60
N ALA A 26 -10.02 -7.74 5.57
CA ALA A 26 -9.50 -7.10 4.36
C ALA A 26 -8.55 -8.02 3.59
N THR A 27 -8.48 -7.79 2.28
CA THR A 27 -7.45 -8.29 1.39
C THR A 27 -6.49 -7.15 1.02
N LEU A 28 -5.20 -7.35 1.19
CA LEU A 28 -4.15 -6.41 0.79
C LEU A 28 -3.26 -7.02 -0.29
N THR A 29 -2.80 -6.17 -1.20
CA THR A 29 -1.79 -6.55 -2.19
C THR A 29 -0.47 -5.86 -1.87
N ILE A 30 0.55 -6.66 -1.56
CA ILE A 30 1.90 -6.17 -1.25
C ILE A 30 2.79 -6.36 -2.47
N ARG A 31 3.17 -5.28 -3.12
CA ARG A 31 4.08 -5.23 -4.27
C ARG A 31 5.52 -5.28 -3.73
N VAL A 32 6.13 -6.47 -3.73
CA VAL A 32 7.52 -6.65 -3.30
C VAL A 32 8.44 -6.24 -4.44
N ILE A 33 9.15 -5.12 -4.29
CA ILE A 33 10.02 -4.58 -5.34
C ILE A 33 11.42 -5.17 -5.16
N LYS A 34 11.90 -5.84 -6.21
CA LYS A 34 13.27 -6.38 -6.29
C LYS A 34 14.25 -5.37 -6.87
N SER A 35 13.82 -4.62 -7.88
CA SER A 35 14.65 -3.61 -8.52
C SER A 35 13.81 -2.47 -9.08
N PHE A 36 14.22 -1.24 -8.76
CA PHE A 36 13.64 -0.04 -9.33
C PHE A 36 14.09 0.18 -10.78
N GLU A 37 15.40 0.08 -11.03
CA GLU A 37 16.02 0.32 -12.35
C GLU A 37 15.49 -0.64 -13.42
N PHE A 38 15.34 -1.93 -13.09
CA PHE A 38 14.79 -2.95 -13.99
C PHE A 38 13.27 -3.13 -13.83
N ARG A 39 12.62 -2.27 -13.04
CA ARG A 39 11.16 -2.32 -12.76
C ARG A 39 10.65 -3.70 -12.36
N THR A 40 11.44 -4.46 -11.62
CA THR A 40 11.14 -5.84 -11.24
C THR A 40 10.42 -5.86 -9.89
N GLN A 41 9.17 -6.35 -9.88
CA GLN A 41 8.39 -6.57 -8.67
C GLN A 41 7.59 -7.87 -8.75
N LYS A 42 7.14 -8.36 -7.59
CA LYS A 42 6.13 -9.41 -7.50
C LYS A 42 5.09 -9.10 -6.42
N SER A 43 3.82 -9.23 -6.76
CA SER A 43 2.71 -9.07 -5.82
C SER A 43 2.54 -10.30 -4.92
N LEU A 44 2.38 -10.05 -3.63
CA LEU A 44 1.94 -11.00 -2.61
C LEU A 44 0.55 -10.55 -2.13
N VAL A 45 -0.45 -11.41 -2.26
CA VAL A 45 -1.80 -11.12 -1.78
C VAL A 45 -1.97 -11.74 -0.39
N LEU A 46 -2.39 -10.92 0.56
CA LEU A 46 -2.70 -11.34 1.93
C LEU A 46 -4.18 -11.12 2.17
N GLN A 47 -4.86 -12.14 2.69
CA GLN A 47 -6.31 -12.15 2.91
C GLN A 47 -6.61 -12.33 4.40
N HIS A 48 -7.85 -11.99 4.80
CA HIS A 48 -8.33 -12.16 6.15
C HIS A 48 -7.56 -11.36 7.20
N LEU A 49 -7.26 -10.10 6.88
CA LEU A 49 -6.55 -9.19 7.76
C LEU A 49 -7.50 -8.26 8.51
N ASP A 50 -7.30 -8.11 9.82
CA ASP A 50 -7.95 -7.06 10.61
C ASP A 50 -7.05 -5.82 10.68
N LEU A 51 -7.34 -4.84 9.81
CA LEU A 51 -6.53 -3.62 9.65
C LEU A 51 -6.56 -2.73 10.89
N ARG A 52 -7.55 -2.89 11.78
CA ARG A 52 -7.70 -2.10 13.02
C ARG A 52 -6.70 -2.50 14.11
N THR A 53 -6.09 -3.67 13.96
CA THR A 53 -5.19 -4.26 14.97
C THR A 53 -3.83 -4.62 14.40
N LEU A 54 -3.77 -4.93 13.11
CA LEU A 54 -2.52 -5.23 12.42
C LEU A 54 -1.69 -3.95 12.29
N THR A 55 -0.49 -3.95 12.86
CA THR A 55 0.46 -2.82 12.75
C THR A 55 1.29 -2.90 11.48
N VAL A 56 1.89 -1.77 11.10
CA VAL A 56 2.86 -1.71 10.00
C VAL A 56 4.03 -2.67 10.26
N ALA A 57 4.60 -2.70 11.48
CA ALA A 57 5.66 -3.63 11.86
C ALA A 57 5.28 -5.09 11.62
N ALA A 58 4.11 -5.49 12.12
CA ALA A 58 3.62 -6.86 12.03
C ALA A 58 3.37 -7.28 10.57
N LEU A 59 2.80 -6.38 9.76
CA LEU A 59 2.65 -6.61 8.33
C LEU A 59 4.00 -6.86 7.65
N MET A 60 5.01 -6.04 7.94
CA MET A 60 6.35 -6.20 7.35
C MET A 60 6.98 -7.55 7.71
N GLU A 61 6.85 -7.99 8.97
CA GLU A 61 7.33 -9.30 9.41
C GLU A 61 6.62 -10.44 8.70
N GLN A 62 5.29 -10.39 8.63
CA GLN A 62 4.48 -11.38 7.93
C GLN A 62 4.87 -11.48 6.45
N VAL A 63 5.08 -10.34 5.77
CA VAL A 63 5.53 -10.34 4.37
C VAL A 63 6.94 -10.91 4.23
N ARG A 64 7.88 -10.55 5.12
CA ARG A 64 9.24 -11.11 5.11
C ARG A 64 9.24 -12.62 5.28
N GLU A 65 8.37 -13.16 6.12
CA GLU A 65 8.22 -14.61 6.28
C GLU A 65 7.67 -15.25 5.00
N GLN A 66 6.57 -14.72 4.46
CA GLN A 66 5.94 -15.23 3.23
C GLN A 66 6.90 -15.20 2.03
N VAL A 67 7.70 -14.15 1.87
CA VAL A 67 8.72 -14.05 0.82
C VAL A 67 9.76 -15.19 0.94
N LYS A 68 10.10 -15.61 2.16
CA LYS A 68 11.05 -16.71 2.39
C LYS A 68 10.43 -18.07 2.10
N THR A 69 9.16 -18.28 2.42
CA THR A 69 8.50 -19.59 2.38
C THR A 69 7.85 -19.89 1.03
N VAL A 70 7.17 -18.92 0.42
CA VAL A 70 6.40 -19.13 -0.82
C VAL A 70 7.33 -19.48 -1.99
N PRO A 71 7.12 -20.60 -2.71
CA PRO A 71 7.99 -21.03 -3.81
C PRO A 71 8.17 -19.97 -4.90
N GLY A 72 7.11 -19.21 -5.18
CA GLY A 72 7.10 -18.14 -6.18
C GLY A 72 8.05 -16.97 -5.87
N PHE A 73 8.52 -16.84 -4.63
CA PHE A 73 9.41 -15.75 -4.20
C PHE A 73 10.88 -16.18 -4.07
N LYS A 74 11.28 -17.32 -4.65
CA LYS A 74 12.68 -17.80 -4.61
C LYS A 74 13.72 -16.73 -4.95
N ALA A 75 13.47 -15.91 -5.98
CA ALA A 75 14.37 -14.84 -6.43
C ALA A 75 14.38 -13.58 -5.53
N TYR A 76 13.51 -13.54 -4.51
CA TYR A 76 13.28 -12.40 -3.62
C TYR A 76 13.78 -12.68 -2.18
N ARG A 77 14.15 -13.93 -1.86
CA ARG A 77 14.48 -14.37 -0.48
C ARG A 77 15.68 -13.68 0.14
N ALA A 78 16.62 -13.20 -0.68
CA ALA A 78 17.82 -12.50 -0.25
C ALA A 78 17.64 -10.97 -0.21
N LEU A 79 16.45 -10.46 -0.53
CA LEU A 79 16.18 -9.03 -0.48
C LEU A 79 16.15 -8.52 0.95
N VAL A 80 16.76 -7.37 1.16
CA VAL A 80 16.52 -6.54 2.33
C VAL A 80 15.19 -5.83 2.09
N LEU A 81 14.23 -6.01 3.00
CA LEU A 81 12.91 -5.38 2.91
C LEU A 81 12.63 -4.66 4.24
N ASP A 82 12.70 -3.35 4.21
CA ASP A 82 12.74 -2.49 5.39
C ASP A 82 11.81 -1.27 5.30
N THR A 83 11.20 -1.00 4.14
CA THR A 83 10.37 0.19 3.93
C THR A 83 9.08 -0.16 3.22
N LEU A 84 7.95 0.18 3.85
CA LEU A 84 6.62 0.16 3.24
C LEU A 84 6.21 1.55 2.77
N LYS A 85 5.49 1.59 1.64
CA LYS A 85 4.92 2.81 1.09
C LYS A 85 3.53 2.52 0.52
N LEU A 86 2.55 3.39 0.75
CA LEU A 86 1.27 3.33 0.04
C LEU A 86 1.52 3.50 -1.47
N TYR A 87 0.96 2.62 -2.29
CA TYR A 87 1.14 2.68 -3.74
C TYR A 87 0.01 3.47 -4.41
N THR A 88 -1.23 3.18 -4.00
CA THR A 88 -2.43 3.86 -4.43
C THR A 88 -3.36 4.02 -3.23
N VAL A 89 -4.03 5.16 -3.16
CA VAL A 89 -5.19 5.38 -2.30
C VAL A 89 -6.40 5.37 -3.22
N ALA A 90 -7.53 4.80 -2.79
CA ALA A 90 -8.76 4.83 -3.58
C ALA A 90 -9.05 6.29 -3.99
N HIS A 91 -9.27 6.51 -5.30
CA HIS A 91 -9.47 7.83 -5.94
C HIS A 91 -8.21 8.71 -6.15
N GLY A 92 -7.01 8.20 -5.89
CA GLY A 92 -5.75 8.88 -6.21
C GLY A 92 -5.37 8.82 -7.70
N HIS A 93 -4.62 9.82 -8.17
CA HIS A 93 -4.06 9.82 -9.53
C HIS A 93 -3.11 8.63 -9.73
N LYS A 94 -3.23 7.94 -10.88
CA LYS A 94 -2.29 6.88 -11.26
C LYS A 94 -0.89 7.49 -11.44
N THR A 95 0.10 6.96 -10.71
CA THR A 95 1.52 7.31 -10.89
C THR A 95 1.97 7.03 -12.33
N THR A 96 2.77 7.93 -12.89
CA THR A 96 3.40 7.75 -14.22
C THR A 96 4.54 6.73 -14.17
N ASN A 97 5.16 6.55 -13.00
CA ASN A 97 6.21 5.55 -12.78
C ASN A 97 5.60 4.21 -12.34
N LEU A 98 5.76 3.19 -13.19
CA LEU A 98 5.14 1.87 -13.04
C LEU A 98 5.71 1.04 -11.87
N ILE A 99 6.93 1.34 -11.41
CA ILE A 99 7.54 0.57 -10.33
C ILE A 99 7.19 1.12 -8.95
N ILE A 100 7.23 2.44 -8.76
CA ILE A 100 6.87 3.09 -7.51
C ILE A 100 6.40 4.53 -7.74
N ASN A 101 5.50 5.02 -6.90
CA ASN A 101 5.13 6.44 -6.87
C ASN A 101 6.29 7.26 -6.30
N LEU A 102 6.81 8.22 -7.05
CA LEU A 102 7.89 9.13 -6.60
C LEU A 102 7.35 10.48 -6.10
N ASP A 103 6.10 10.82 -6.42
CA ASP A 103 5.53 12.15 -6.19
C ASP A 103 5.01 12.35 -4.76
N HIS A 104 4.75 11.26 -4.04
CA HIS A 104 4.23 11.26 -2.67
C HIS A 104 5.21 10.59 -1.70
N GLU A 105 6.18 11.32 -1.17
CA GLU A 105 7.13 10.79 -0.18
C GLU A 105 6.51 10.62 1.21
N ASP A 106 5.52 11.45 1.52
CA ASP A 106 4.71 11.41 2.74
C ASP A 106 3.96 10.08 2.92
N TRP A 107 3.84 9.28 1.87
CA TRP A 107 3.24 7.94 1.90
C TRP A 107 4.18 6.84 2.40
N ILE A 108 5.44 7.16 2.71
CA ILE A 108 6.36 6.21 3.35
C ILE A 108 5.96 6.04 4.81
N LEU A 109 5.63 4.80 5.17
CA LEU A 109 5.17 4.45 6.51
C LEU A 109 6.37 4.41 7.45
N SER A 110 6.57 5.49 8.20
CA SER A 110 7.72 5.69 9.09
C SER A 110 7.42 5.28 10.53
N ASP A 111 6.16 5.39 10.95
CA ASP A 111 5.70 4.85 12.22
C ASP A 111 5.31 3.38 12.05
N LEU A 112 5.99 2.50 12.78
CA LEU A 112 5.80 1.06 12.69
C LEU A 112 4.74 0.55 13.67
N GLU A 113 4.35 1.37 14.65
CA GLU A 113 3.35 1.04 15.67
C GLU A 113 1.93 1.39 15.22
N GLU A 114 1.79 2.30 14.25
CA GLU A 114 0.49 2.61 13.63
C GLU A 114 -0.18 1.36 13.07
N THR A 115 -1.50 1.29 13.24
CA THR A 115 -2.29 0.23 12.62
C THR A 115 -2.50 0.52 11.14
N LEU A 116 -2.82 -0.51 10.35
CA LEU A 116 -3.11 -0.33 8.94
C LEU A 116 -4.35 0.56 8.73
N ALA A 117 -5.29 0.57 9.67
CA ALA A 117 -6.42 1.50 9.65
C ALA A 117 -6.00 2.96 9.90
N ASP A 118 -5.04 3.21 10.80
CA ASP A 118 -4.57 4.57 11.14
C ASP A 118 -3.87 5.24 9.95
N ILE A 119 -3.12 4.47 9.15
CA ILE A 119 -2.51 4.96 7.90
C ILE A 119 -3.53 5.10 6.75
N GLY A 120 -4.81 4.85 7.01
CA GLY A 120 -5.89 4.95 6.04
C GLY A 120 -6.01 3.77 5.07
N ALA A 121 -5.40 2.61 5.37
CA ALA A 121 -5.56 1.44 4.52
C ALA A 121 -6.99 0.89 4.61
N GLN A 122 -7.53 0.52 3.45
CA GLN A 122 -8.84 -0.09 3.26
C GLN A 122 -8.71 -1.46 2.61
N ASN A 123 -9.83 -2.16 2.42
CA ASN A 123 -9.85 -3.36 1.60
C ASN A 123 -9.30 -3.07 0.20
N GLU A 124 -8.54 -4.02 -0.35
CA GLU A 124 -7.84 -3.95 -1.63
C GLU A 124 -6.73 -2.90 -1.73
N THR A 125 -6.29 -2.33 -0.60
CA THR A 125 -5.16 -1.38 -0.60
C THR A 125 -3.89 -2.06 -1.14
N GLU A 126 -3.18 -1.33 -2.00
CA GLU A 126 -1.88 -1.72 -2.52
C GLU A 126 -0.75 -1.00 -1.79
N LEU A 127 0.21 -1.77 -1.29
CA LEU A 127 1.42 -1.28 -0.62
C LEU A 127 2.65 -1.77 -1.37
N SER A 128 3.68 -0.93 -1.48
CA SER A 128 4.99 -1.32 -2.00
C SER A 128 5.94 -1.61 -0.86
N PHE A 129 6.63 -2.76 -0.90
CA PHE A 129 7.62 -3.15 0.09
C PHE A 129 9.00 -3.33 -0.56
N PHE A 130 10.00 -2.60 -0.06
CA PHE A 130 11.29 -2.47 -0.71
C PHE A 130 12.42 -2.14 0.29
N ASN A 131 13.65 -2.04 -0.24
CA ASN A 131 14.82 -1.56 0.48
C ASN A 131 14.95 -0.04 0.37
N ARG A 132 15.06 0.67 1.50
CA ARG A 132 15.15 2.13 1.55
C ARG A 132 16.32 2.67 0.76
N GLU A 133 17.49 2.08 0.93
CA GLU A 133 18.72 2.55 0.31
C GLU A 133 18.64 2.48 -1.22
N ALA A 134 18.10 1.39 -1.76
CA ALA A 134 17.86 1.24 -3.20
C ALA A 134 16.84 2.26 -3.74
N TYR A 135 15.81 2.59 -2.96
CA TYR A 135 14.85 3.62 -3.31
C TYR A 135 15.49 5.00 -3.39
N GLU A 136 16.27 5.40 -2.38
CA GLU A 136 16.92 6.71 -2.36
C GLU A 136 17.94 6.86 -3.51
N LYS A 137 18.69 5.78 -3.83
CA LYS A 137 19.58 5.76 -5.00
C LYS A 137 18.83 5.97 -6.30
N PHE A 138 17.74 5.24 -6.51
CA PHE A 138 16.92 5.37 -7.71
C PHE A 138 16.21 6.73 -7.80
N LYS A 139 15.83 7.32 -6.66
CA LYS A 139 15.24 8.66 -6.62
C LYS A 139 16.26 9.74 -7.03
N ALA A 140 17.51 9.61 -6.61
CA ALA A 140 18.58 10.53 -6.98
C ALA A 140 18.95 10.46 -8.47
N ASP A 141 18.88 9.27 -9.06
CA ASP A 141 19.14 9.04 -10.48
C ASP A 141 18.14 8.00 -11.05
N PRO A 142 16.95 8.44 -11.51
CA PRO A 142 15.88 7.54 -11.95
C PRO A 142 16.15 7.01 -13.37
N GLU A 143 17.24 6.26 -13.52
CA GLU A 143 17.58 5.57 -14.77
C GLU A 143 16.82 4.24 -14.87
N ILE A 144 16.17 4.03 -16.02
CA ILE A 144 15.50 2.77 -16.33
C ILE A 144 16.41 1.93 -17.20
N LYS A 145 16.76 0.75 -16.70
CA LYS A 145 17.57 -0.22 -17.42
C LYS A 145 16.66 -1.21 -18.13
N TRP A 146 17.02 -1.52 -19.37
CA TRP A 146 16.39 -2.57 -20.17
C TRP A 146 17.20 -3.85 -19.99
N ASP A 147 16.52 -4.96 -19.76
CA ASP A 147 17.11 -6.31 -19.72
C ASP A 147 17.17 -6.90 -21.14
#